data_AF-A0AAW8QGI4-F1
#
_entry.id   AF-A0AAW8QGI4-F1
#
_cell.length_a   1.000
_cell.length_b   1.000
_cell.length_c   1.000
_cell.angle_alpha   90.00
_cell.angle_beta   90.00
_cell.angle_gamma   90.00
#
_symmetry.space_group_name_H-M   'P 1'
#
loop_
_entity.id
_entity.type
_entity.pdbx_description
1 polymer ?
#
loop_
_entity_poly.entity_id
_entity_poly.type
_entity_poly.pdbx_seq_one_letter_code
_entity_poly.pdbx_strand_id
1 'polypeptide(L)'
;MSRVARYHADRTNQKLYFARLACQQAEQTDHVQQVQAYREAAVFHLHGAMLAFLQELVRYYRLNDLQPTLKSIEEHMAAKGQVSPEVSVLQQLAKDGFVAELKRAYRMCQYAPEPKEPTPEEETSSNLIIKVTQGPQSWLPDVKILREWHRELSHLIDGFRNEMVEF
;
A
#
# COMPACT_ATOMS: atom_id res chain seq x y z
N MET A 1 -21.13 13.74 -21.55
CA MET A 1 -20.62 12.60 -20.77
C MET A 1 -19.67 13.12 -19.71
N SER A 2 -20.00 12.87 -18.45
CA SER A 2 -19.56 13.63 -17.28
C SER A 2 -18.04 13.61 -17.07
N ARG A 3 -17.40 14.77 -17.26
CA ARG A 3 -15.99 15.04 -16.94
C ARG A 3 -15.70 15.07 -15.43
N VAL A 4 -16.70 14.86 -14.57
CA VAL A 4 -16.60 15.06 -13.12
C VAL A 4 -15.87 13.91 -12.42
N ALA A 5 -15.95 12.67 -12.92
CA ALA A 5 -15.29 11.50 -12.32
C ALA A 5 -13.75 11.47 -12.49
N ARG A 6 -13.18 12.32 -13.36
CA ARG A 6 -11.72 12.40 -13.55
C ARG A 6 -11.02 13.34 -12.57
N TYR A 7 -11.73 14.22 -11.89
CA TYR A 7 -11.12 15.03 -10.85
C TYR A 7 -10.77 14.09 -9.68
N HIS A 8 -9.47 13.93 -9.40
CA HIS A 8 -8.88 13.25 -8.24
C HIS A 8 -8.43 11.78 -8.37
N ALA A 9 -8.70 11.12 -9.50
CA ALA A 9 -8.05 9.83 -9.81
C ALA A 9 -6.52 9.96 -9.97
N ASP A 10 -6.04 11.17 -10.26
CA ASP A 10 -4.63 11.47 -10.56
C ASP A 10 -3.67 11.00 -9.47
N ARG A 11 -4.02 11.18 -8.19
CA ARG A 11 -3.11 10.80 -7.10
C ARG A 11 -3.02 9.28 -6.94
N THR A 12 -4.15 8.57 -7.04
CA THR A 12 -4.18 7.10 -7.02
C THR A 12 -3.43 6.54 -8.22
N ASN A 13 -3.69 7.06 -9.42
CA ASN A 13 -3.01 6.65 -10.64
C ASN A 13 -1.50 6.92 -10.58
N GLN A 14 -1.09 8.08 -10.04
CA GLN A 14 0.31 8.40 -9.82
C GLN A 14 0.98 7.43 -8.83
N LYS A 15 0.28 7.05 -7.76
CA LYS A 15 0.78 6.07 -6.78
C LYS A 15 0.93 4.68 -7.40
N LEU A 16 -0.05 4.22 -8.17
CA LEU A 16 0.05 2.96 -8.93
C LEU A 16 1.22 3.01 -9.93
N TYR A 17 1.35 4.11 -10.67
CA TYR A 17 2.47 4.31 -11.60
C TYR A 17 3.84 4.25 -10.91
N PHE A 18 4.01 4.93 -9.76
CA PHE A 18 5.26 4.87 -9.01
C PHE A 18 5.55 3.49 -8.42
N ALA A 19 4.53 2.76 -7.97
CA ALA A 19 4.69 1.37 -7.56
C ALA A 19 5.22 0.49 -8.71
N ARG A 20 4.62 0.63 -9.90
CA ARG A 20 5.10 -0.07 -11.11
C ARG A 20 6.53 0.31 -11.46
N LEU A 21 6.87 1.59 -11.43
CA LEU A 21 8.23 2.07 -11.74
C LEU A 21 9.24 1.49 -10.74
N ALA A 22 8.91 1.47 -9.45
CA ALA A 22 9.77 0.89 -8.42
C ALA A 22 9.98 -0.62 -8.65
N CYS A 23 8.95 -1.38 -9.01
CA CYS A 23 9.10 -2.79 -9.40
C CYS A 23 10.03 -2.96 -10.61
N GLN A 24 9.90 -2.12 -11.64
CA GLN A 24 10.77 -2.18 -12.83
C GLN A 24 12.24 -1.90 -12.49
N GLN A 25 12.50 -0.90 -11.63
CA GLN A 25 13.85 -0.59 -11.17
C GLN A 25 14.44 -1.75 -10.35
N ALA A 26 13.63 -2.39 -9.50
CA ALA A 26 14.06 -3.56 -8.73
C ALA A 26 14.45 -4.76 -9.62
N GLU A 27 13.75 -4.99 -10.74
CA GLU A 27 14.08 -6.07 -11.69
C GLU A 27 15.36 -5.81 -12.49
N GLN A 28 15.70 -4.53 -12.72
CA GLN A 28 16.84 -4.12 -13.55
C GLN A 28 18.12 -3.89 -12.75
N THR A 29 18.07 -4.08 -11.43
CA THR A 29 19.17 -3.74 -10.52
C THR A 29 19.75 -5.01 -9.89
N ASP A 30 21.06 -5.18 -9.99
CA ASP A 30 21.75 -6.31 -9.34
C ASP A 30 22.16 -6.02 -7.89
N HIS A 31 22.28 -4.73 -7.54
CA HIS A 31 22.74 -4.32 -6.21
C HIS A 31 21.65 -4.56 -5.16
N VAL A 32 21.86 -5.57 -4.30
CA VAL A 32 20.88 -6.07 -3.31
C VAL A 32 20.20 -4.96 -2.48
N GLN A 33 20.95 -3.96 -2.00
CA GLN A 33 20.37 -2.88 -1.19
C GLN A 33 19.49 -1.92 -2.00
N GLN A 34 19.83 -1.71 -3.28
CA GLN A 34 19.01 -0.88 -4.16
C GLN A 34 17.72 -1.62 -4.52
N VAL A 35 17.81 -2.93 -4.78
CA VAL A 35 16.64 -3.80 -4.96
C VAL A 35 15.72 -3.75 -3.74
N GLN A 36 16.25 -3.83 -2.52
CA GLN A 36 15.47 -3.69 -1.29
C GLN A 36 14.79 -2.32 -1.20
N ALA A 37 15.53 -1.23 -1.44
CA ALA A 37 14.96 0.12 -1.43
C ALA A 37 13.83 0.29 -2.44
N TYR A 38 13.97 -0.26 -3.66
CA TYR A 38 12.91 -0.23 -4.67
C TYR A 38 11.70 -1.08 -4.29
N ARG A 39 11.91 -2.25 -3.65
CA ARG A 39 10.82 -3.09 -3.14
C ARG A 39 10.04 -2.39 -2.03
N GLU A 40 10.72 -1.73 -1.09
CA GLU A 40 10.05 -0.91 -0.07
C GLU A 40 9.30 0.27 -0.69
N ALA A 41 9.91 0.97 -1.66
CA ALA A 41 9.24 2.05 -2.39
C ALA A 41 7.95 1.57 -3.06
N ALA A 42 7.96 0.38 -3.68
CA ALA A 42 6.75 -0.23 -4.25
C ALA A 42 5.67 -0.48 -3.18
N VAL A 43 6.04 -1.03 -2.01
CA VAL A 43 5.11 -1.21 -0.87
C VAL A 43 4.50 0.12 -0.42
N PHE A 44 5.32 1.16 -0.23
CA PHE A 44 4.85 2.49 0.16
C PHE A 44 3.91 3.11 -0.89
N HIS A 45 4.20 2.92 -2.18
CA HIS A 45 3.36 3.43 -3.25
C HIS A 45 2.05 2.66 -3.40
N LEU A 46 2.04 1.33 -3.27
CA LEU A 46 0.82 0.53 -3.27
C LEU A 46 -0.09 0.88 -2.10
N HIS A 47 0.46 0.98 -0.89
CA HIS A 47 -0.32 1.44 0.26
C HIS A 47 -0.80 2.89 0.08
N GLY A 48 0.03 3.75 -0.49
CA GLY A 48 -0.37 5.12 -0.83
C GLY A 48 -1.48 5.20 -1.88
N ALA A 49 -1.55 4.26 -2.82
CA ALA A 49 -2.65 4.16 -3.78
C ALA A 49 -3.96 3.79 -3.09
N MET A 50 -3.94 2.86 -2.13
CA MET A 50 -5.10 2.55 -1.28
C MET A 50 -5.61 3.79 -0.55
N LEU A 51 -4.72 4.56 0.11
CA LEU A 51 -5.12 5.77 0.83
C LEU A 51 -5.70 6.85 -0.09
N ALA A 52 -5.08 7.04 -1.27
CA ALA A 52 -5.58 7.97 -2.27
C ALA A 52 -6.96 7.55 -2.81
N PHE A 53 -7.18 6.24 -2.99
CA PHE A 53 -8.48 5.71 -3.39
C PHE A 53 -9.56 5.90 -2.31
N LEU A 54 -9.24 5.77 -1.02
CA LEU A 54 -10.19 6.11 0.04
C LEU A 54 -10.61 7.59 -0.02
N GLN A 55 -9.71 8.50 -0.42
CA GLN A 55 -10.06 9.90 -0.67
C GLN A 55 -10.96 10.08 -1.91
N GLU A 56 -10.84 9.23 -2.93
CA GLU A 56 -11.81 9.20 -4.04
C GLU A 56 -13.20 8.81 -3.53
N LEU A 57 -13.30 7.76 -2.70
CA LEU A 57 -14.57 7.33 -2.11
C LEU A 57 -15.22 8.42 -1.24
N VAL A 58 -14.44 9.10 -0.39
CA VAL A 58 -14.93 10.25 0.40
C VAL A 58 -15.58 11.29 -0.52
N ARG A 59 -14.95 11.63 -1.64
CA ARG A 59 -15.47 12.63 -2.57
C ARG A 59 -16.71 12.13 -3.31
N TYR A 60 -16.67 10.89 -3.79
CA TYR A 60 -17.80 10.24 -4.46
C TYR A 60 -19.05 10.25 -3.57
N TYR A 61 -18.90 9.80 -2.32
CA TYR A 61 -19.98 9.77 -1.32
C TYR A 61 -20.28 11.12 -0.65
N ARG A 62 -19.59 12.20 -1.06
CA ARG A 62 -19.73 13.56 -0.49
C ARG A 62 -19.63 13.53 1.04
N LEU A 63 -18.58 12.90 1.54
CA LEU A 63 -18.21 12.83 2.96
C LEU A 63 -17.22 13.96 3.28
N ASN A 64 -17.10 14.30 4.57
CA ASN A 64 -16.14 15.29 5.05
C ASN A 64 -15.07 14.62 5.90
N ASP A 65 -14.14 13.91 5.25
CA ASP A 65 -13.04 13.20 5.90
C ASP A 65 -11.72 13.42 5.13
N LEU A 66 -10.79 14.15 5.74
CA LEU A 66 -9.51 14.52 5.11
C LEU A 66 -8.47 13.39 5.16
N GLN A 67 -8.60 12.48 6.12
CA GLN A 67 -7.68 11.37 6.36
C GLN A 67 -8.46 10.05 6.47
N PRO A 68 -9.15 9.65 5.40
CA PRO A 68 -10.09 8.57 5.49
C PRO A 68 -9.44 7.23 5.79
N THR A 69 -10.15 6.46 6.60
CA THR A 69 -9.89 5.05 6.88
C THR A 69 -11.11 4.24 6.43
N LEU A 70 -10.94 2.93 6.26
CA LEU A 70 -12.08 2.04 5.97
C LEU A 70 -13.18 2.17 7.04
N LYS A 71 -12.78 2.31 8.31
CA LYS A 71 -13.72 2.45 9.44
C LYS A 71 -14.43 3.79 9.42
N SER A 72 -13.70 4.88 9.18
CA SER A 72 -14.33 6.21 9.17
C SER A 72 -15.31 6.35 8.01
N ILE A 73 -15.00 5.84 6.81
CA ILE A 73 -15.95 5.87 5.69
C ILE A 73 -17.20 5.03 6.02
N GLU A 74 -17.04 3.84 6.61
CA GLU A 74 -18.15 3.01 7.07
C GLU A 74 -19.07 3.77 8.05
N GLU A 75 -18.51 4.41 9.07
CA GLU A 75 -19.26 5.18 10.07
C GLU A 75 -20.02 6.36 9.43
N HIS A 76 -19.39 7.08 8.50
CA HIS A 76 -20.02 8.19 7.77
C HIS A 76 -21.17 7.71 6.87
N MET A 77 -21.01 6.57 6.21
CA MET A 77 -22.06 5.98 5.37
C MET A 77 -23.24 5.49 6.21
N ALA A 78 -22.96 4.82 7.33
CA ALA A 78 -23.98 4.36 8.27
C ALA A 78 -24.80 5.53 8.83
N ALA A 79 -24.16 6.67 9.14
CA ALA A 79 -24.86 7.88 9.57
C ALA A 79 -25.82 8.46 8.50
N LYS A 80 -25.58 8.16 7.21
CA LYS A 80 -26.48 8.49 6.10
C LYS A 80 -27.52 7.39 5.83
N GLY A 81 -27.54 6.32 6.61
CA GLY A 81 -28.40 5.16 6.36
C GLY A 81 -28.01 4.36 5.11
N GLN A 82 -26.74 4.44 4.68
CA GLN A 82 -26.22 3.82 3.47
C GLN A 82 -25.06 2.87 3.81
N VAL A 83 -24.72 1.99 2.87
CA VAL A 83 -23.56 1.08 2.94
C VAL A 83 -22.72 1.28 1.69
N SER A 84 -21.39 1.38 1.85
CA SER A 84 -20.46 1.37 0.71
C SER A 84 -20.02 -0.07 0.41
N PRO A 85 -20.39 -0.64 -0.75
CA PRO A 85 -19.95 -1.98 -1.13
C PRO A 85 -18.42 -2.07 -1.28
N GLU A 86 -17.78 -1.02 -1.78
CA GLU A 86 -16.32 -0.96 -1.95
C GLU A 86 -15.61 -1.07 -0.60
N VAL A 87 -16.10 -0.34 0.42
CA VAL A 87 -15.56 -0.42 1.78
C VAL A 87 -15.76 -1.82 2.36
N SER A 88 -16.92 -2.44 2.18
CA SER A 88 -17.16 -3.81 2.66
C SER A 88 -16.18 -4.82 2.05
N VAL A 89 -15.96 -4.75 0.73
CA VAL A 89 -14.99 -5.62 0.04
C VAL A 89 -13.56 -5.36 0.54
N LEU A 90 -13.15 -4.09 0.63
CA LEU A 90 -11.81 -3.72 1.11
C LEU A 90 -11.57 -4.12 2.58
N GLN A 91 -12.59 -4.05 3.43
CA GLN A 91 -12.51 -4.53 4.81
C GLN A 91 -12.32 -6.05 4.88
N GLN A 92 -12.99 -6.82 4.00
CA GLN A 92 -12.80 -8.26 3.92
C GLN A 92 -11.37 -8.60 3.46
N LEU A 93 -10.89 -7.95 2.39
CA LEU A 93 -9.52 -8.13 1.89
C LEU A 93 -8.45 -7.68 2.91
N ALA A 94 -8.78 -6.72 3.77
CA ALA A 94 -7.90 -6.26 4.83
C ALA A 94 -7.82 -7.21 6.03
N LYS A 95 -8.76 -8.15 6.16
CA LYS A 95 -8.69 -9.25 7.14
C LYS A 95 -7.86 -10.40 6.58
N ASP A 96 -8.14 -10.79 5.34
CA ASP A 96 -7.47 -11.89 4.65
C ASP A 96 -7.30 -11.59 3.16
N GLY A 97 -6.14 -11.93 2.60
CA GLY A 97 -5.75 -11.64 1.22
C GLY A 97 -4.68 -10.56 1.06
N PHE A 98 -4.47 -10.11 -0.19
CA PHE A 98 -3.33 -9.27 -0.56
C PHE A 98 -3.32 -7.91 0.15
N VAL A 99 -4.49 -7.34 0.47
CA VAL A 99 -4.56 -6.06 1.21
C VAL A 99 -4.08 -6.24 2.64
N ALA A 100 -4.40 -7.38 3.29
CA ALA A 100 -3.88 -7.72 4.61
C ALA A 100 -2.35 -7.86 4.59
N GLU A 101 -1.81 -8.54 3.57
CA GLU A 101 -0.35 -8.68 3.38
C GLU A 101 0.34 -7.36 3.08
N LEU A 102 -0.23 -6.53 2.20
CA LEU A 102 0.28 -5.20 1.89
C LEU A 102 0.34 -4.32 3.13
N LYS A 103 -0.70 -4.34 3.98
CA LYS A 103 -0.70 -3.61 5.26
C LYS A 103 0.37 -4.11 6.23
N ARG A 104 0.61 -5.43 6.27
CA ARG A 104 1.71 -6.01 7.06
C ARG A 104 3.06 -5.54 6.54
N ALA A 105 3.32 -5.67 5.23
CA ALA A 105 4.56 -5.21 4.60
C ALA A 105 4.79 -3.71 4.85
N TYR A 106 3.77 -2.88 4.67
CA TYR A 106 3.83 -1.44 4.93
C TYR A 106 4.17 -1.12 6.39
N ARG A 107 3.62 -1.87 7.35
CA ARG A 107 3.97 -1.71 8.78
C ARG A 107 5.44 -2.08 9.01
N MET A 108 5.91 -3.19 8.45
CA MET A 108 7.30 -3.64 8.60
C MET A 108 8.31 -2.68 7.97
N CYS A 109 7.94 -1.96 6.90
CA CYS A 109 8.81 -0.92 6.31
C CYS A 109 8.91 0.34 7.18
N GLN A 110 7.93 0.62 8.06
CA GLN A 110 7.91 1.84 8.88
C GLN A 110 8.62 1.70 10.22
N TYR A 111 8.57 0.50 10.81
CA TYR A 111 9.02 0.28 12.17
C TYR A 111 10.14 -0.73 12.19
N ALA A 112 11.13 -0.50 13.05
CA ALA A 112 12.14 -1.51 13.33
C ALA A 112 11.43 -2.79 13.83
N PRO A 113 11.77 -3.98 13.29
CA PRO A 113 11.30 -5.22 13.89
C PRO A 113 11.74 -5.28 15.35
N GLU A 114 10.92 -5.90 16.20
CA GLU A 114 11.33 -6.11 17.60
C GLU A 114 12.69 -6.84 17.62
N PRO A 115 13.67 -6.31 18.38
CA PRO A 115 14.95 -6.97 18.50
C PRO A 115 14.71 -8.37 19.09
N LYS A 116 15.26 -9.39 18.43
CA LYS A 116 15.33 -10.72 19.04
C LYS A 116 16.15 -10.62 20.32
N GLU A 117 15.86 -11.47 21.31
CA GLU A 117 16.64 -11.51 22.55
C GLU A 117 18.13 -11.55 22.22
N PRO A 118 18.94 -10.67 22.83
CA PRO A 118 20.36 -10.57 22.50
C PRO A 118 21.03 -11.92 22.80
N THR A 119 21.49 -12.60 21.76
CA THR A 119 22.50 -13.63 21.90
C THR A 119 23.81 -12.96 22.28
N PRO A 120 24.56 -13.47 23.28
CA PRO A 120 25.85 -12.90 23.63
C PRO A 120 26.78 -12.91 22.40
N GLU A 121 27.12 -11.73 21.89
CA GLU A 121 28.15 -11.56 20.86
C GLU A 121 29.51 -11.37 21.57
N GLU A 122 30.55 -12.04 21.08
CA GLU A 122 31.92 -11.81 21.56
C GLU A 122 32.31 -10.35 21.29
N GLU A 123 32.85 -9.69 22.31
CA GLU A 123 33.21 -8.27 22.29
C GLU A 123 34.09 -7.93 21.09
N THR A 124 33.53 -7.21 20.11
CA THR A 124 34.32 -6.60 19.04
C THR A 124 34.38 -5.09 19.26
N SER A 125 35.58 -4.62 19.58
CA SER A 125 35.91 -3.21 19.73
C SER A 125 36.06 -2.55 18.34
N SER A 126 34.95 -2.08 17.76
CA SER A 126 35.04 -1.23 16.56
C SER A 126 33.82 -0.32 16.37
N ASN A 127 34.03 0.94 16.75
CA ASN A 127 33.43 2.19 16.25
C ASN A 127 32.34 2.10 15.16
N LEU A 128 31.14 2.55 15.56
CA LEU A 128 30.15 3.40 14.86
C LEU A 128 30.18 3.46 13.33
N ILE A 129 28.98 3.22 12.76
CA ILE A 129 28.64 2.89 11.37
C ILE A 129 29.09 1.47 11.01
N ILE A 130 28.49 0.49 11.70
CA ILE A 130 28.33 -0.83 11.10
C ILE A 130 27.53 -0.58 9.83
N LYS A 131 28.09 -0.98 8.68
CA LYS A 131 27.32 -1.11 7.45
C LYS A 131 26.31 -2.23 7.71
N VAL A 132 25.19 -1.91 8.37
CA VAL A 132 24.07 -2.82 8.67
C VAL A 132 23.31 -3.05 7.37
N THR A 133 24.03 -3.46 6.32
CA THR A 133 23.42 -3.95 5.11
C THR A 133 23.08 -5.38 5.43
N GLN A 134 21.95 -5.55 6.12
CA GLN A 134 21.36 -6.86 6.29
C GLN A 134 21.20 -7.47 4.89
N GLY A 135 21.46 -8.77 4.78
CA GLY A 135 21.19 -9.51 3.56
C GLY A 135 19.72 -9.37 3.12
N PRO A 136 19.29 -10.09 2.08
CA PRO A 136 17.89 -10.06 1.63
C PRO A 136 16.92 -10.18 2.81
N GLN A 137 16.08 -9.15 3.01
CA GLN A 137 15.08 -9.17 4.07
C GLN A 137 13.97 -10.15 3.71
N SER A 138 13.82 -11.21 4.51
CA SER A 138 12.86 -12.30 4.27
C SER A 138 11.40 -11.87 4.43
N TRP A 139 11.14 -10.82 5.21
CA TRP A 139 9.79 -10.29 5.43
C TRP A 139 9.31 -9.40 4.28
N LEU A 140 10.23 -8.84 3.49
CA LEU A 140 9.90 -7.96 2.38
C LEU A 140 9.39 -8.83 1.20
N PRO A 141 8.25 -8.51 0.57
CA PRO A 141 7.77 -9.27 -0.58
C PRO A 141 8.71 -9.17 -1.77
N ASP A 142 8.86 -10.24 -2.56
CA ASP A 142 9.66 -10.20 -3.77
C ASP A 142 8.98 -9.35 -4.87
N VAL A 143 9.72 -9.01 -5.93
CA VAL A 143 9.19 -8.15 -6.99
C VAL A 143 8.00 -8.79 -7.73
N LYS A 144 7.97 -10.12 -7.83
CA LYS A 144 6.89 -10.85 -8.48
C LYS A 144 5.58 -10.69 -7.70
N ILE A 145 5.63 -10.83 -6.38
CA ILE A 145 4.48 -10.60 -5.48
C ILE A 145 4.04 -9.14 -5.54
N LEU A 146 4.98 -8.18 -5.52
CA LEU A 146 4.63 -6.76 -5.60
C LEU A 146 3.95 -6.39 -6.93
N ARG A 147 4.35 -7.02 -8.04
CA ARG A 147 3.68 -6.88 -9.33
C ARG A 147 2.29 -7.53 -9.35
N GLU A 148 2.12 -8.64 -8.67
CA GLU A 148 0.81 -9.28 -8.48
C GLU A 148 -0.13 -8.34 -7.72
N TRP A 149 0.29 -7.85 -6.55
CA TRP A 149 -0.50 -6.90 -5.75
C TRP A 149 -0.80 -5.61 -6.51
N HIS A 150 0.14 -5.11 -7.32
CA HIS A 150 -0.11 -3.97 -8.20
C HIS A 150 -1.26 -4.27 -9.17
N ARG A 151 -1.25 -5.44 -9.83
CA ARG A 151 -2.29 -5.84 -10.78
C ARG A 151 -3.63 -6.00 -10.08
N GLU A 152 -3.67 -6.74 -8.97
CA GLU A 152 -4.89 -6.96 -8.19
C GLU A 152 -5.49 -5.64 -7.69
N LEU A 153 -4.66 -4.74 -7.14
CA LEU A 153 -5.12 -3.43 -6.68
C LEU A 153 -5.64 -2.56 -7.84
N SER A 154 -4.95 -2.57 -8.98
CA SER A 154 -5.39 -1.80 -10.16
C SER A 154 -6.74 -2.31 -10.66
N HIS A 155 -6.88 -3.63 -10.80
CA HIS A 155 -8.13 -4.26 -11.23
C HIS A 155 -9.28 -3.97 -10.27
N LEU A 156 -9.02 -4.04 -8.96
CA LEU A 156 -10.01 -3.76 -7.92
C LEU A 156 -10.49 -2.30 -7.98
N ILE A 157 -9.56 -1.35 -8.06
CA ILE A 157 -9.88 0.08 -8.16
C ILE A 157 -10.64 0.40 -9.44
N ASP A 158 -10.21 -0.15 -10.58
CA ASP A 158 -10.88 0.08 -11.86
C ASP A 158 -12.29 -0.55 -11.88
N GLY A 159 -12.46 -1.73 -11.26
CA GLY A 159 -13.77 -2.36 -11.05
C GLY A 159 -14.71 -1.46 -10.27
N PHE A 160 -14.29 -0.98 -9.10
CA PHE A 160 -15.07 -0.04 -8.30
C PHE A 160 -15.39 1.26 -9.05
N ARG A 161 -14.42 1.83 -9.78
CA ARG A 161 -14.64 3.04 -10.57
C ARG A 161 -15.68 2.85 -11.67
N ASN A 162 -15.71 1.68 -12.31
CA ASN A 162 -16.71 1.39 -13.34
C ASN A 162 -18.11 1.30 -12.72
N GLU A 163 -18.24 0.57 -11.60
CA GLU A 163 -19.51 0.47 -10.87
C GLU A 163 -20.00 1.85 -10.39
N MET A 164 -19.12 2.70 -9.85
CA MET A 164 -19.46 4.06 -9.41
C MET A 164 -19.93 5.00 -10.53
N VAL A 165 -19.66 4.69 -11.80
CA VAL A 165 -20.09 5.50 -12.96
C VAL A 165 -21.43 5.02 -13.52
N GLU A 166 -21.84 3.79 -13.23
CA GLU A 166 -23.08 3.18 -13.74
C GLU A 166 -24.34 3.53 -12.93
N PHE A 167 -24.21 4.26 -11.81
CA PHE A 167 -25.30 4.75 -10.96
C PHE A 167 -25.42 6.28 -10.96
#